data_AF-A0A7C5J634-F1
#
_entry.id   AF-A0A7C5J634-F1
#
_cell.length_a   1.000
_cell.length_b   1.000
_cell.length_c   1.000
_cell.angle_alpha   90.00
_cell.angle_beta   90.00
_cell.angle_gamma   90.00
#
_symmetry.space_group_name_H-M   'P 1'
#
loop_
_entity.id
_entity.type
_entity.pdbx_description
1 polymer ?
#
loop_
_entity_poly.entity_id
_entity_poly.type
_entity_poly.pdbx_seq_one_letter_code
_entity_poly.pdbx_strand_id
1 'polypeptide(L)'
;MYRPTSVALFVGSMVLFGGCVAQTAEPDLCVQAQAHLQACGGMQDSDVFIAPTCDPDAAQAILEQPCESLADPGKADFWGRFLCRLGILRHCAVAVCDAPGEFEAELEGSCAALIDLDGCGQCDYYRCREARSEASCGASGYYLAFGQRYCQRFQQVTEDRLSIEGQAWSQRVRPCLMRALERAAGDELSCIDISRVALDSHPACYAETGFCDLPVSDWVLVLNTIDPADRDLREMM
;
A
#
# COMPACT_ATOMS: atom_id res chain seq x y z
N MET A 1 -57.48 61.54 32.14
CA MET A 1 -56.95 60.24 32.62
C MET A 1 -57.69 59.15 31.86
N TYR A 2 -57.33 58.96 30.58
CA TYR A 2 -56.49 57.89 30.02
C TYR A 2 -57.18 56.51 29.95
N ARG A 3 -57.57 56.12 28.73
CA ARG A 3 -58.04 54.79 28.32
C ARG A 3 -56.90 53.76 28.36
N PRO A 4 -57.24 52.46 28.44
CA PRO A 4 -56.52 51.48 27.65
C PRO A 4 -57.46 50.79 26.65
N THR A 5 -57.04 50.86 25.40
CA THR A 5 -57.49 50.12 24.23
C THR A 5 -57.06 48.65 24.37
N SER A 6 -57.99 47.71 24.19
CA SER A 6 -57.67 46.29 24.03
C SER A 6 -57.01 46.07 22.68
N VAL A 7 -55.74 45.70 22.74
CA VAL A 7 -54.90 45.29 21.61
C VAL A 7 -55.20 43.82 21.30
N ALA A 8 -55.81 43.54 20.15
CA ALA A 8 -55.79 42.21 19.55
C ALA A 8 -54.61 42.18 18.56
N LEU A 9 -53.42 41.84 19.07
CA LEU A 9 -52.25 41.56 18.25
C LEU A 9 -52.33 40.11 17.79
N PHE A 10 -52.45 39.94 16.47
CA PHE A 10 -52.24 38.69 15.75
C PHE A 10 -50.93 38.04 16.22
N VAL A 11 -51.02 36.80 16.71
CA VAL A 11 -49.86 35.95 16.94
C VAL A 11 -49.15 35.77 15.60
N GLY A 12 -47.89 36.21 15.58
CA GLY A 12 -47.01 36.09 14.44
C GLY A 12 -46.66 34.63 14.16
N SER A 13 -46.73 34.28 12.88
CA SER A 13 -45.76 33.37 12.27
C SER A 13 -45.07 34.15 11.17
N MET A 14 -44.17 35.05 11.55
CA MET A 14 -43.06 35.43 10.69
C MET A 14 -42.11 34.24 10.69
N VAL A 15 -42.16 33.48 9.59
CA VAL A 15 -41.06 32.61 9.18
C VAL A 15 -39.87 33.54 8.95
N LEU A 16 -39.06 33.72 9.99
CA LEU A 16 -37.71 34.23 9.82
C LEU A 16 -36.94 33.11 9.13
N PHE A 17 -36.89 33.18 7.80
CA PHE A 17 -35.76 32.66 7.04
C PHE A 17 -34.52 33.40 7.54
N GLY A 18 -33.96 32.92 8.66
CA GLY A 18 -32.57 33.16 9.02
C GLY A 18 -31.76 32.48 7.95
N GLY A 19 -31.43 33.22 6.90
CA GLY A 19 -30.55 32.79 5.84
C GLY A 19 -29.27 32.25 6.46
N CYS A 20 -28.94 31.00 6.13
CA CYS A 20 -27.57 30.55 6.22
C CYS A 20 -26.75 31.52 5.38
N VAL A 21 -25.89 32.30 6.04
CA VAL A 21 -24.78 32.96 5.37
C VAL A 21 -24.03 31.84 4.67
N ALA A 22 -24.06 31.84 3.33
CA ALA A 22 -23.15 31.02 2.55
C ALA A 22 -21.74 31.54 2.87
N GLN A 23 -21.02 30.81 3.72
CA GLN A 23 -19.57 30.90 3.72
C GLN A 23 -19.15 30.47 2.32
N THR A 24 -18.48 31.37 1.61
CA THR A 24 -17.84 31.06 0.34
C THR A 24 -16.86 29.91 0.61
N ALA A 25 -17.23 28.70 0.22
CA ALA A 25 -16.33 27.56 0.24
C ALA A 25 -15.18 27.90 -0.70
N GLU A 26 -13.98 28.07 -0.16
CA GLU A 26 -12.78 28.03 -0.99
C GLU A 26 -12.78 26.69 -1.74
N PRO A 27 -12.45 26.69 -3.04
CA PRO A 27 -12.48 25.46 -3.82
C PRO A 27 -11.40 24.52 -3.28
N ASP A 28 -11.82 23.34 -2.83
CA ASP A 28 -10.95 22.29 -2.31
C ASP A 28 -9.86 21.98 -3.35
N LEU A 29 -8.61 22.36 -3.04
CA LEU A 29 -7.45 22.23 -3.93
C LEU A 29 -7.29 20.78 -4.43
N CYS A 30 -7.72 19.83 -3.62
CA CYS A 30 -7.62 18.41 -3.90
C CYS A 30 -8.58 17.99 -5.01
N VAL A 31 -9.81 18.51 -4.96
CA VAL A 31 -10.83 18.29 -6.01
C VAL A 31 -10.37 18.93 -7.32
N GLN A 32 -9.74 20.10 -7.25
CA GLN A 32 -9.19 20.76 -8.42
C GLN A 32 -8.01 20.01 -9.02
N ALA A 33 -7.05 19.58 -8.18
CA ALA A 33 -5.89 18.82 -8.62
C ALA A 33 -6.30 17.49 -9.27
N GLN A 34 -7.34 16.83 -8.73
CA GLN A 34 -7.93 15.64 -9.33
C GLN A 34 -8.53 15.92 -10.71
N ALA A 35 -9.37 16.94 -10.83
CA ALA A 35 -9.97 17.32 -12.10
C ALA A 35 -8.90 17.67 -13.16
N HIS A 36 -7.81 18.30 -12.73
CA HIS A 36 -6.65 18.62 -13.58
C HIS A 36 -5.93 17.35 -14.06
N LEU A 37 -5.67 16.39 -13.18
CA LEU A 37 -5.08 15.10 -13.55
C LEU A 37 -5.96 14.30 -14.52
N GLN A 38 -7.28 14.29 -14.31
CA GLN A 38 -8.24 13.64 -15.21
C GLN A 38 -8.23 14.30 -16.60
N ALA A 39 -8.26 15.63 -16.64
CA ALA A 39 -8.21 16.40 -17.88
C ALA A 39 -6.91 16.21 -18.65
N CYS A 40 -5.77 16.07 -17.96
CA CYS A 40 -4.46 15.96 -18.59
C CYS A 40 -4.03 14.51 -18.90
N GLY A 41 -4.47 13.52 -18.12
CA GLY A 41 -3.98 12.14 -18.19
C GLY A 41 -4.91 11.14 -18.89
N GLY A 42 -6.15 11.54 -19.24
CA GLY A 42 -7.12 10.63 -19.88
C GLY A 42 -7.57 9.44 -19.01
N MET A 43 -7.26 9.46 -17.72
CA MET A 43 -7.67 8.45 -16.74
C MET A 43 -9.16 8.60 -16.41
N GLN A 44 -9.88 7.48 -16.40
CA GLN A 44 -11.31 7.45 -16.02
C GLN A 44 -11.45 7.40 -14.49
N ASP A 45 -12.64 7.74 -13.99
CA ASP A 45 -12.95 7.92 -12.56
C ASP A 45 -12.57 6.75 -11.63
N SER A 46 -12.32 5.55 -12.17
CA SER A 46 -11.93 4.36 -11.39
C SER A 46 -10.46 4.31 -10.96
N ASP A 47 -9.58 5.12 -11.58
CA ASP A 47 -8.13 4.94 -11.44
C ASP A 47 -7.49 5.91 -10.43
N VAL A 48 -8.27 6.87 -9.90
CA VAL A 48 -7.80 7.88 -8.94
C VAL A 48 -8.38 7.58 -7.56
N PHE A 49 -7.68 6.72 -6.81
CA PHE A 49 -7.98 6.51 -5.39
C PHE A 49 -7.53 7.73 -4.59
N ILE A 50 -8.49 8.50 -4.07
CA ILE A 50 -8.23 9.54 -3.08
C ILE A 50 -7.74 8.87 -1.80
N ALA A 51 -6.50 9.15 -1.41
CA ALA A 51 -6.04 8.85 -0.06
C ALA A 51 -6.98 9.57 0.93
N PRO A 52 -7.35 8.96 2.07
CA PRO A 52 -8.35 9.52 3.00
C PRO A 52 -7.97 10.89 3.57
N THR A 53 -6.74 11.34 3.35
CA THR A 53 -6.24 12.66 3.72
C THR A 53 -5.60 13.30 2.49
N CYS A 54 -6.12 14.46 2.09
CA CYS A 54 -5.47 15.28 1.08
C CYS A 54 -4.42 16.21 1.71
N ASP A 55 -3.26 16.30 1.05
CA ASP A 55 -2.23 17.30 1.31
C ASP A 55 -2.43 18.50 0.36
N PRO A 56 -2.78 19.70 0.87
CA PRO A 56 -3.02 20.88 0.05
C PRO A 56 -1.77 21.38 -0.69
N ASP A 57 -0.57 21.19 -0.15
CA ASP A 57 0.67 21.62 -0.79
C ASP A 57 0.99 20.72 -1.99
N ALA A 58 0.72 19.41 -1.86
CA ALA A 58 0.83 18.46 -2.96
C ALA A 58 -0.23 18.72 -4.04
N ALA A 59 -1.46 19.07 -3.65
CA ALA A 59 -2.53 19.41 -4.58
C ALA A 59 -2.18 20.68 -5.37
N GLN A 60 -1.66 21.70 -4.71
CA GLN A 60 -1.19 22.92 -5.34
C GLN A 60 -0.03 22.65 -6.33
N ALA A 61 0.93 21.82 -5.94
CA ALA A 61 2.05 21.44 -6.81
C ALA A 61 1.59 20.73 -8.10
N ILE A 62 0.47 19.99 -8.06
CA ILE A 62 -0.12 19.33 -9.25
C ILE A 62 -0.79 20.36 -10.16
N LEU A 63 -1.54 21.32 -9.58
CA LEU A 63 -2.23 22.37 -10.33
C LEU A 63 -1.27 23.29 -11.09
N GLU A 64 -0.05 23.46 -10.60
CA GLU A 64 0.98 24.29 -11.23
C GLU A 64 1.68 23.62 -12.43
N GLN A 65 1.39 22.33 -12.71
CA GLN A 65 2.02 21.59 -13.79
C GLN A 65 1.21 21.62 -15.10
N PRO A 66 1.83 21.86 -16.27
CA PRO A 66 1.13 21.81 -17.55
C PRO A 66 0.83 20.36 -17.97
N CYS A 67 -0.28 20.12 -18.70
CA CYS A 67 -0.68 18.75 -19.09
C CYS A 67 0.38 17.94 -19.84
N GLU A 68 1.19 18.59 -20.68
CA GLU A 68 2.32 17.94 -21.38
C GLU A 68 3.35 17.37 -20.39
N SER A 69 3.49 18.01 -19.23
CA SER A 69 4.35 17.51 -18.16
C SER A 69 3.71 16.36 -17.37
N LEU A 70 2.42 16.10 -17.53
CA LEU A 70 1.70 15.05 -16.83
C LEU A 70 1.55 13.78 -17.71
N ALA A 71 1.58 13.90 -19.04
CA ALA A 71 1.21 12.85 -20.01
C ALA A 71 2.38 12.04 -20.64
N ASP A 72 3.65 12.26 -20.26
CA ASP A 72 4.81 11.60 -20.87
C ASP A 72 5.10 10.22 -20.24
N PRO A 73 5.18 9.10 -21.00
CA PRO A 73 5.48 7.76 -20.47
C PRO A 73 6.88 7.63 -19.85
N GLY A 74 7.86 8.48 -20.22
CA GLY A 74 9.13 8.59 -19.51
C GLY A 74 8.98 9.11 -18.07
N LYS A 75 7.80 9.66 -17.75
CA LYS A 75 7.42 10.07 -16.40
C LYS A 75 6.71 9.01 -15.61
N ALA A 76 6.46 7.80 -16.12
CA ALA A 76 6.05 6.70 -15.25
C ALA A 76 7.05 6.51 -14.09
N ASP A 77 8.35 6.69 -14.36
CA ASP A 77 9.42 6.70 -13.36
C ASP A 77 9.49 8.00 -12.54
N PHE A 78 9.06 9.13 -13.10
CA PHE A 78 8.98 10.41 -12.38
C PHE A 78 7.80 10.44 -11.41
N TRP A 79 6.60 10.09 -11.89
CA TRP A 79 5.40 9.86 -11.11
C TRP A 79 5.58 8.73 -10.11
N GLY A 80 6.27 7.65 -10.49
CA GLY A 80 6.63 6.59 -9.57
C GLY A 80 7.47 7.12 -8.40
N ARG A 81 8.52 7.88 -8.71
CA ARG A 81 9.37 8.55 -7.69
C ARG A 81 8.62 9.61 -6.89
N PHE A 82 7.71 10.36 -7.51
CA PHE A 82 6.90 11.38 -6.87
C PHE A 82 5.89 10.75 -5.90
N LEU A 83 5.11 9.77 -6.35
CA LEU A 83 4.16 9.02 -5.53
C LEU A 83 4.88 8.25 -4.41
N CYS A 84 6.06 7.71 -4.68
CA CYS A 84 6.95 7.15 -3.65
C CYS A 84 7.34 8.20 -2.58
N ARG A 85 7.68 9.42 -3.00
CA ARG A 85 8.00 10.54 -2.09
C ARG A 85 6.78 10.97 -1.26
N LEU A 86 5.58 10.84 -1.82
CA LEU A 86 4.31 11.06 -1.12
C LEU A 86 3.86 9.88 -0.24
N GLY A 87 4.68 8.84 -0.08
CA GLY A 87 4.39 7.71 0.81
C GLY A 87 3.55 6.59 0.18
N ILE A 88 3.31 6.61 -1.14
CA ILE A 88 2.66 5.51 -1.85
C ILE A 88 3.73 4.49 -2.27
N LEU A 89 4.09 3.63 -1.31
CA LEU A 89 5.31 2.81 -1.35
C LEU A 89 5.39 1.81 -2.52
N ARG A 90 4.25 1.32 -3.01
CA ARG A 90 4.19 0.45 -4.21
C ARG A 90 4.86 1.05 -5.45
N HIS A 91 4.97 2.38 -5.53
CA HIS A 91 5.60 3.09 -6.64
C HIS A 91 7.10 3.36 -6.44
N CYS A 92 7.65 3.04 -5.28
CA CYS A 92 9.09 3.14 -5.06
C CYS A 92 9.83 2.08 -5.86
N ALA A 93 10.94 2.49 -6.49
CA ALA A 93 11.88 1.56 -7.09
C ALA A 93 12.45 0.64 -5.99
N VAL A 94 12.48 -0.66 -6.28
CA VAL A 94 13.14 -1.67 -5.46
C VAL A 94 14.46 -1.96 -6.16
N ALA A 95 15.58 -1.70 -5.49
CA ALA A 95 16.87 -2.03 -6.03
C ALA A 95 17.01 -3.55 -6.16
N VAL A 96 17.76 -4.00 -7.16
CA VAL A 96 18.14 -5.41 -7.24
C VAL A 96 18.96 -5.72 -6.00
N CYS A 97 18.49 -6.66 -5.18
CA CYS A 97 19.25 -7.19 -4.06
C CYS A 97 20.46 -7.96 -4.62
N ASP A 98 21.62 -7.32 -4.68
CA ASP A 98 22.89 -8.03 -4.79
C ASP A 98 23.20 -8.60 -3.41
N ALA A 99 22.81 -9.86 -3.16
CA ALA A 99 23.38 -10.59 -2.04
C ALA A 99 24.92 -10.56 -2.23
N PRO A 100 25.71 -10.16 -1.21
CA PRO A 100 27.17 -10.12 -1.34
C PRO A 100 27.63 -11.47 -1.88
N GLY A 101 28.36 -11.42 -3.00
CA GLY A 101 28.61 -12.56 -3.87
C GLY A 101 29.13 -13.77 -3.11
N GLU A 102 28.25 -14.73 -2.85
CA GLU A 102 28.55 -16.10 -2.42
C GLU A 102 27.30 -17.00 -2.46
N PHE A 103 26.29 -16.67 -3.27
CA PHE A 103 25.13 -17.55 -3.50
C PHE A 103 25.24 -18.38 -4.80
N GLU A 104 26.40 -18.36 -5.46
CA GLU A 104 26.71 -19.25 -6.60
C GLU A 104 27.45 -20.53 -6.18
N ALA A 105 27.60 -20.82 -4.89
CA ALA A 105 28.19 -22.08 -4.44
C ALA A 105 27.24 -22.81 -3.47
N GLU A 106 26.84 -24.01 -3.88
CA GLU A 106 26.29 -25.08 -3.03
C GLU A 106 24.80 -24.97 -2.64
N LEU A 107 23.99 -25.39 -3.62
CA LEU A 107 22.78 -26.21 -3.47
C LEU A 107 22.97 -27.47 -2.59
N GLU A 108 23.65 -27.39 -1.44
CA GLU A 108 23.77 -28.49 -0.45
C GLU A 108 22.96 -28.23 0.83
N GLY A 109 22.59 -26.96 1.12
CA GLY A 109 21.70 -26.59 2.24
C GLY A 109 20.20 -26.66 1.91
N SER A 110 19.30 -26.58 2.90
CA SER A 110 17.85 -26.43 2.67
C SER A 110 17.47 -24.96 2.41
N CYS A 111 16.40 -24.69 1.65
CA CYS A 111 15.93 -23.30 1.46
C CYS A 111 15.55 -22.62 2.78
N ALA A 112 15.12 -23.40 3.78
CA ALA A 112 14.86 -22.93 5.13
C ALA A 112 16.06 -22.24 5.80
N ALA A 113 17.30 -22.60 5.42
CA ALA A 113 18.50 -21.94 5.95
C ALA A 113 18.58 -20.44 5.61
N LEU A 114 17.87 -19.99 4.57
CA LEU A 114 17.83 -18.60 4.14
C LEU A 114 16.89 -17.74 5.00
N ILE A 115 15.98 -18.36 5.75
CA ILE A 115 14.99 -17.65 6.55
C ILE A 115 15.65 -16.85 7.67
N ASP A 116 16.76 -17.33 8.21
CA ASP A 116 17.42 -16.69 9.35
C ASP A 116 18.56 -15.75 8.93
N LEU A 117 18.72 -15.48 7.63
CA LEU A 117 19.66 -14.48 7.15
C LEU A 117 19.12 -13.07 7.39
N ASP A 118 20.04 -12.14 7.63
CA ASP A 118 19.74 -10.72 7.69
C ASP A 118 19.74 -10.09 6.30
N GLY A 119 18.95 -9.02 6.16
CA GLY A 119 18.90 -8.22 4.94
C GLY A 119 18.37 -8.97 3.72
N CYS A 120 18.70 -8.41 2.55
CA CYS A 120 18.15 -8.80 1.25
C CYS A 120 18.28 -10.31 0.94
N GLY A 121 19.32 -10.97 1.45
CA GLY A 121 19.57 -12.40 1.25
C GLY A 121 18.46 -13.29 1.83
N GLN A 122 17.72 -12.81 2.83
CA GLN A 122 16.55 -13.51 3.37
C GLN A 122 15.46 -13.71 2.31
N CYS A 123 15.32 -12.79 1.35
CA CYS A 123 14.33 -12.91 0.27
C CYS A 123 14.72 -13.96 -0.79
N ASP A 124 15.97 -14.43 -0.81
CA ASP A 124 16.42 -15.48 -1.73
C ASP A 124 15.87 -16.85 -1.38
N TYR A 125 15.32 -16.99 -0.17
CA TYR A 125 14.38 -18.03 0.19
C TYR A 125 13.39 -18.36 -0.95
N TYR A 126 12.72 -17.34 -1.50
CA TYR A 126 11.71 -17.53 -2.51
C TYR A 126 12.29 -18.01 -3.85
N ARG A 127 13.48 -17.50 -4.23
CA ARG A 127 14.19 -17.98 -5.43
C ARG A 127 14.63 -19.43 -5.27
N CYS A 128 15.14 -19.79 -4.08
CA CYS A 128 15.52 -21.17 -3.76
C CYS A 128 14.31 -22.10 -3.85
N ARG A 129 13.17 -21.71 -3.27
CA ARG A 129 11.95 -22.52 -3.31
C ARG A 129 11.39 -22.69 -4.71
N GLU A 130 11.40 -21.64 -5.53
CA GLU A 130 11.02 -21.76 -6.93
C GLU A 130 11.94 -22.73 -7.68
N ALA A 131 13.27 -22.62 -7.51
CA ALA A 131 14.25 -23.47 -8.18
C ALA A 131 14.18 -24.95 -7.77
N ARG A 132 13.63 -25.25 -6.59
CA ARG A 132 13.47 -26.62 -6.06
C ARG A 132 12.05 -27.16 -6.15
N SER A 133 11.08 -26.32 -6.49
CA SER A 133 9.69 -26.73 -6.62
C SER A 133 9.53 -27.65 -7.83
N GLU A 134 9.03 -28.87 -7.63
CA GLU A 134 8.68 -29.75 -8.75
C GLU A 134 7.59 -29.13 -9.65
N ALA A 135 6.72 -28.32 -9.07
CA ALA A 135 5.65 -27.63 -9.79
C ALA A 135 6.15 -26.49 -10.68
N SER A 136 7.36 -25.93 -10.43
CA SER A 136 7.99 -24.83 -11.17
C SER A 136 6.99 -23.75 -11.60
N CYS A 137 6.44 -23.01 -10.63
CA CYS A 137 5.31 -22.09 -10.82
C CYS A 137 5.58 -20.91 -11.76
N GLY A 138 6.86 -20.68 -12.09
CA GLY A 138 7.33 -19.72 -13.06
C GLY A 138 7.33 -18.30 -12.51
N ALA A 139 7.74 -17.37 -13.38
CA ALA A 139 7.90 -15.95 -13.04
C ALA A 139 6.60 -15.27 -12.55
N SER A 140 5.43 -15.84 -12.83
CA SER A 140 4.12 -15.36 -12.38
C SER A 140 3.57 -16.10 -11.16
N GLY A 141 4.28 -17.09 -10.63
CA GLY A 141 3.89 -17.85 -9.45
C GLY A 141 4.19 -17.12 -8.15
N TYR A 142 3.58 -17.59 -7.06
CA TYR A 142 3.67 -16.97 -5.74
C TYR A 142 5.10 -16.64 -5.32
N TYR A 143 6.02 -17.60 -5.43
CA TYR A 143 7.39 -17.43 -4.96
C TYR A 143 8.05 -16.18 -5.56
N LEU A 144 8.00 -16.01 -6.89
CA LEU A 144 8.69 -14.91 -7.55
C LEU A 144 7.83 -13.64 -7.67
N ALA A 145 6.58 -13.78 -8.14
CA ALA A 145 5.72 -12.64 -8.45
C ALA A 145 5.19 -11.92 -7.21
N PHE A 146 5.02 -12.65 -6.10
CA PHE A 146 4.47 -12.13 -4.86
C PHE A 146 5.50 -12.16 -3.73
N GLY A 147 5.87 -13.35 -3.28
CA GLY A 147 6.73 -13.58 -2.10
C GLY A 147 8.04 -12.80 -2.18
N GLN A 148 8.84 -13.05 -3.22
CA GLN A 148 10.11 -12.35 -3.41
C GLN A 148 9.91 -10.84 -3.60
N ARG A 149 9.00 -10.45 -4.50
CA ARG A 149 8.72 -9.04 -4.84
C ARG A 149 8.38 -8.22 -3.60
N TYR A 150 7.44 -8.68 -2.79
CA TYR A 150 7.03 -7.95 -1.59
C TYR A 150 8.02 -8.10 -0.45
N CYS A 151 8.70 -9.25 -0.30
CA CYS A 151 9.80 -9.38 0.64
C CYS A 151 10.85 -8.29 0.43
N GLN A 152 11.31 -8.11 -0.81
CA GLN A 152 12.32 -7.10 -1.15
C GLN A 152 11.79 -5.68 -0.95
N ARG A 153 10.52 -5.40 -1.32
CA ARG A 153 9.93 -4.08 -1.09
C ARG A 153 9.76 -3.76 0.39
N PHE A 154 9.36 -4.73 1.22
CA PHE A 154 9.30 -4.49 2.66
C PHE A 154 10.68 -4.12 3.19
N GLN A 155 11.70 -4.91 2.85
CA GLN A 155 13.07 -4.66 3.30
C GLN A 155 13.66 -3.32 2.85
N GLN A 156 13.56 -3.02 1.56
CA GLN A 156 14.32 -1.90 0.98
C GLN A 156 13.57 -0.58 0.98
N VAL A 157 12.24 -0.63 1.14
CA VAL A 157 11.38 0.54 0.99
C VAL A 157 10.56 0.74 2.25
N THR A 158 9.89 -0.29 2.73
CA THR A 158 8.86 -0.09 3.77
C THR A 158 9.47 0.04 5.15
N GLU A 159 10.41 -0.83 5.49
CA GLU A 159 10.95 -0.98 6.84
C GLU A 159 11.52 0.33 7.38
N ASP A 160 12.40 1.00 6.63
CA ASP A 160 13.00 2.28 7.03
C ASP A 160 11.99 3.43 7.26
N ARG A 161 10.76 3.27 6.78
CA ARG A 161 9.67 4.26 6.93
C ARG A 161 8.70 3.93 8.06
N LEU A 162 8.74 2.70 8.58
CA LEU A 162 7.95 2.29 9.73
C LEU A 162 8.52 2.91 11.01
N SER A 163 7.70 2.96 12.05
CA SER A 163 8.17 3.20 13.42
C SER A 163 9.22 2.15 13.85
N ILE A 164 9.89 2.36 14.98
CA ILE A 164 10.83 1.38 15.53
C ILE A 164 10.12 0.06 15.85
N GLU A 165 8.89 0.14 16.34
CA GLU A 165 8.03 -1.02 16.61
C GLU A 165 7.64 -1.73 15.31
N GLY A 166 7.31 -0.97 14.26
CA GLY A 166 6.98 -1.49 12.93
C GLY A 166 8.16 -2.14 12.23
N GLN A 167 9.37 -1.58 12.35
CA GLN A 167 10.60 -2.20 11.87
C GLN A 167 10.84 -3.55 12.54
N ALA A 168 10.75 -3.58 13.88
CA ALA A 168 10.90 -4.81 14.64
C ALA A 168 9.80 -5.83 14.28
N TRP A 169 8.58 -5.39 14.01
CA TRP A 169 7.50 -6.25 13.50
C TRP A 169 7.81 -6.82 12.11
N SER A 170 8.26 -5.99 11.16
CA SER A 170 8.65 -6.41 9.79
C SER A 170 9.70 -7.53 9.82
N GLN A 171 10.68 -7.40 10.71
CA GLN A 171 11.75 -8.39 10.91
C GLN A 171 11.25 -9.69 11.53
N ARG A 172 10.18 -9.67 12.34
CA ARG A 172 9.58 -10.87 12.94
C ARG A 172 8.57 -11.56 12.03
N VAL A 173 7.71 -10.80 11.35
CA VAL A 173 6.62 -11.33 10.52
C VAL A 173 7.16 -12.06 9.30
N ARG A 174 8.23 -11.56 8.70
CA ARG A 174 8.85 -12.15 7.50
C ARG A 174 9.32 -13.59 7.70
N PRO A 175 10.17 -13.91 8.70
CA PRO A 175 10.55 -15.29 8.95
C PRO A 175 9.37 -16.13 9.47
N CYS A 176 8.34 -15.54 10.11
CA CYS A 176 7.11 -16.28 10.43
C CYS A 176 6.42 -16.82 9.16
N LEU A 177 6.18 -15.94 8.17
CA LEU A 177 5.54 -16.28 6.91
C LEU A 177 6.35 -17.34 6.14
N MET A 178 7.66 -17.16 6.04
CA MET A 178 8.54 -18.12 5.36
C MET A 178 8.51 -19.48 6.06
N ARG A 179 8.57 -19.53 7.40
CA ARG A 179 8.48 -20.81 8.15
C ARG A 179 7.10 -21.45 8.04
N ALA A 180 6.03 -20.66 7.97
CA ALA A 180 4.69 -21.19 7.74
C ALA A 180 4.61 -21.88 6.38
N LEU A 181 5.18 -21.25 5.35
CA LEU A 181 5.29 -21.84 4.04
C LEU A 181 6.20 -23.08 4.04
N GLU A 182 7.38 -23.05 4.68
CA GLU A 182 8.26 -24.23 4.82
C GLU A 182 7.55 -25.43 5.45
N ARG A 183 6.79 -25.21 6.52
CA ARG A 183 6.08 -26.29 7.23
C ARG A 183 5.00 -26.94 6.38
N ALA A 184 4.37 -26.18 5.49
CA ALA A 184 3.23 -26.61 4.72
C ALA A 184 3.62 -27.08 3.31
N ALA A 185 4.64 -26.47 2.72
CA ALA A 185 5.12 -26.80 1.40
C ALA A 185 6.11 -27.96 1.48
N GLY A 186 5.57 -29.18 1.44
CA GLY A 186 6.29 -30.34 0.91
C GLY A 186 6.49 -30.23 -0.61
N ASP A 187 7.32 -31.11 -1.17
CA ASP A 187 7.72 -31.06 -2.60
C ASP A 187 6.55 -31.28 -3.59
N GLU A 188 5.38 -31.71 -3.10
CA GLU A 188 4.24 -32.12 -3.92
C GLU A 188 3.11 -31.07 -4.08
N LEU A 189 3.22 -29.87 -3.49
CA LEU A 189 2.16 -28.87 -3.59
C LEU A 189 2.03 -28.29 -5.01
N SER A 190 0.79 -28.14 -5.47
CA SER A 190 0.51 -27.36 -6.68
C SER A 190 0.77 -25.88 -6.46
N CYS A 191 0.99 -25.11 -7.54
CA CYS A 191 1.20 -23.67 -7.46
C CYS A 191 0.03 -22.91 -6.81
N ILE A 192 -1.20 -23.39 -7.01
CA ILE A 192 -2.39 -22.80 -6.39
C ILE A 192 -2.38 -23.08 -4.88
N ASP A 193 -2.01 -24.29 -4.48
CA ASP A 193 -1.94 -24.65 -3.05
C ASP A 193 -0.81 -23.90 -2.35
N ILE A 194 0.32 -23.66 -3.03
CA ILE A 194 1.40 -22.81 -2.54
C ILE A 194 0.89 -21.38 -2.28
N SER A 195 0.23 -20.73 -3.25
CA SER A 195 -0.34 -19.38 -3.05
C SER A 195 -1.30 -19.35 -1.86
N ARG A 196 -2.23 -20.32 -1.79
CA ARG A 196 -3.24 -20.39 -0.72
C ARG A 196 -2.60 -20.52 0.65
N VAL A 197 -1.75 -21.52 0.85
CA VAL A 197 -1.05 -21.77 2.11
C VAL A 197 -0.27 -20.52 2.55
N ALA A 198 0.46 -19.92 1.63
CA ALA A 198 1.31 -18.80 1.96
C ALA A 198 0.50 -17.58 2.38
N LEU A 199 -0.57 -17.28 1.65
CA LEU A 199 -1.42 -16.14 1.96
C LEU A 199 -2.31 -16.39 3.21
N ASP A 200 -2.84 -17.60 3.40
CA ASP A 200 -3.62 -18.00 4.59
C ASP A 200 -2.79 -17.91 5.89
N SER A 201 -1.46 -17.97 5.78
CA SER A 201 -0.57 -17.80 6.94
C SER A 201 -0.48 -16.35 7.44
N HIS A 202 -0.90 -15.36 6.63
CA HIS A 202 -0.73 -13.94 6.96
C HIS A 202 -1.45 -13.50 8.23
N PRO A 203 -2.76 -13.76 8.42
CA PRO A 203 -3.47 -13.30 9.61
C PRO A 203 -2.83 -13.79 10.91
N ALA A 204 -2.45 -15.07 10.95
CA ALA A 204 -1.78 -15.67 12.11
C ALA A 204 -0.41 -15.03 12.36
N CYS A 205 0.46 -14.96 11.34
CA CYS A 205 1.78 -14.37 11.50
C CYS A 205 1.73 -12.88 11.86
N TYR A 206 0.78 -12.12 11.32
CA TYR A 206 0.60 -10.70 11.64
C TYR A 206 0.19 -10.54 13.11
N ALA A 207 -0.80 -11.31 13.56
CA ALA A 207 -1.27 -11.27 14.95
C ALA A 207 -0.16 -11.70 15.94
N GLU A 208 0.48 -12.85 15.70
CA GLU A 208 1.49 -13.42 16.59
C GLU A 208 2.75 -12.55 16.73
N THR A 209 3.08 -11.77 15.70
CA THR A 209 4.26 -10.90 15.71
C THR A 209 3.98 -9.48 16.19
N GLY A 210 2.74 -9.17 16.55
CA GLY A 210 2.35 -7.90 17.19
C GLY A 210 1.84 -6.82 16.24
N PHE A 211 1.30 -7.17 15.07
CA PHE A 211 0.75 -6.18 14.12
C PHE A 211 -0.34 -5.30 14.75
N CYS A 212 -1.19 -5.89 15.60
CA CYS A 212 -2.30 -5.20 16.25
C CYS A 212 -1.86 -4.11 17.24
N ASP A 213 -0.61 -4.14 17.69
CA ASP A 213 -0.04 -3.17 18.63
C ASP A 213 0.68 -2.01 17.91
N LEU A 214 0.80 -2.08 16.58
CA LEU A 214 1.46 -1.04 15.79
C LEU A 214 0.62 0.24 15.72
N PRO A 215 1.27 1.41 15.60
CA PRO A 215 0.55 2.65 15.34
C PRO A 215 -0.15 2.60 13.98
N VAL A 216 -1.27 3.31 13.86
CA VAL A 216 -2.08 3.37 12.63
C VAL A 216 -1.26 3.82 11.40
N SER A 217 -0.24 4.67 11.61
CA SER A 217 0.67 5.08 10.53
C SER A 217 1.41 3.90 9.90
N ASP A 218 1.82 2.92 10.69
CA ASP A 218 2.49 1.72 10.19
C ASP A 218 1.52 0.82 9.42
N TRP A 219 0.27 0.72 9.88
CA TRP A 219 -0.78 -0.02 9.15
C TRP A 219 -0.98 0.55 7.73
N VAL A 220 -1.03 1.89 7.62
CA VAL A 220 -1.17 2.56 6.33
C VAL A 220 0.03 2.27 5.42
N LEU A 221 1.26 2.31 5.95
CA LEU A 221 2.46 2.00 5.17
C LEU A 221 2.48 0.53 4.70
N VAL A 222 2.15 -0.40 5.59
CA VAL A 222 2.07 -1.84 5.26
C VAL A 222 1.05 -2.10 4.15
N LEU A 223 -0.13 -1.50 4.22
CA LEU A 223 -1.17 -1.63 3.19
C LEU A 223 -0.73 -0.98 1.86
N ASN A 224 -0.05 0.18 1.90
CA ASN A 224 0.42 0.88 0.71
C ASN A 224 1.63 0.22 0.02
N THR A 225 2.25 -0.77 0.65
CA THR A 225 3.36 -1.55 0.08
C THR A 225 2.87 -2.58 -0.93
N ILE A 226 1.66 -3.13 -0.74
CA ILE A 226 1.09 -4.13 -1.62
C ILE A 226 0.32 -3.48 -2.78
N ASP A 227 0.45 -4.02 -3.98
CA ASP A 227 -0.32 -3.56 -5.13
C ASP A 227 -1.74 -4.15 -5.08
N PRO A 228 -2.82 -3.35 -5.02
CA PRO A 228 -4.19 -3.87 -5.02
C PRO A 228 -4.57 -4.57 -6.33
N ALA A 229 -3.83 -4.33 -7.41
CA ALA A 229 -4.02 -5.04 -8.67
C ALA A 229 -3.33 -6.41 -8.70
N ASP A 230 -2.55 -6.77 -7.66
CA ASP A 230 -1.84 -8.03 -7.58
C ASP A 230 -2.82 -9.21 -7.62
N ARG A 231 -2.47 -10.21 -8.43
CA ARG A 231 -3.35 -11.34 -8.72
C ARG A 231 -3.60 -12.17 -7.46
N ASP A 232 -2.55 -12.47 -6.71
CA ASP A 232 -2.62 -13.33 -5.53
C ASP A 232 -3.50 -12.67 -4.43
N LEU A 233 -3.48 -11.35 -4.30
CA LEU A 233 -4.42 -10.64 -3.42
C LEU A 233 -5.87 -10.69 -3.92
N ARG A 234 -6.09 -10.54 -5.23
CA ARG A 234 -7.44 -10.52 -5.82
C ARG A 234 -8.14 -11.87 -5.76
N GLU A 235 -7.38 -12.95 -5.75
CA GLU A 235 -7.95 -14.30 -5.60
C GLU A 235 -8.39 -14.59 -4.16
N MET A 236 -8.09 -13.70 -3.20
CA MET A 236 -8.43 -13.84 -1.77
C MET A 236 -9.53 -12.93 -1.25
N MET A 237 -9.91 -11.90 -2.01
CA MET A 237 -10.98 -10.95 -1.67
C MET A 237 -12.27 -11.30 -2.43
#